data_AF-A0A358ELB7-F1
#
_entry.id   AF-A0A358ELB7-F1
#
_cell.length_a   1.000
_cell.length_b   1.000
_cell.length_c   1.000
_cell.angle_alpha   90.00
_cell.angle_beta   90.00
_cell.angle_gamma   90.00
#
_symmetry.space_group_name_H-M   'P 1'
#
loop_
_entity.id
_entity.type
_entity.pdbx_description
1 polymer ?
#
loop_
_entity_poly.entity_id
_entity_poly.type
_entity_poly.pdbx_seq_one_letter_code
_entity_poly.pdbx_strand_id
1 'polypeptide(L)'
;MREVSAELKSFLSAKKSGWPEDKSWPHIFAALQWHQKTARELEDWEAEGKAFVRGSAAEADTLGKLFFEMDRSGGITRENLAAGKEEELLAKLKERLEQLQQGNRGNPSFASINHVIEDFLSVDKEAQGKIARYLMLVEGPLQTMQARANLLMIPPAKRIGEAEGWVKTAESTLHDIGALGEVSEPVRLYAQMSSAFDSQQKGEPDGDVAAFNTAANKLNNWMSQEEHNTKLISLPLLGWPKWKINKSNWEHFFNTYAPFFRAQGFYIFALLFACFSWLKMSRGLVNAAFYFIGLAFVLHTLGLIFRMVLEGRPPVTNLYSSAVFVGWGAVLLGWVLERIYRNGIGSCVAALVGFSTLIIADHLAKSGDTMEMMRAVLDTNFWLATHVVIITVGYAATFLAGFLAIVYVLRGVFTSSLESEIAKSLARMVYGIVCFATLFSFVGTVLGGIWADQSWGRFWGWDSKENGALMIVVWNAIILHCRWGGFIRDRGLIVLALFGNVITAWSWFGVNMLGIGLHSYGFMDEAFGTLKWFALLQMLFMIAAAQPLHNWLSGKHLAKEHNRAISVIVAIMMAIGFVLHGVSLPAIIGTEHGSLGSILSLLGIFLVIAGLLLSFIPANFTGTTVKKAA
;
A
#
# COMPACT_ATOMS: atom_id res chain seq x y z
N MET A 1 5.12 22.00 33.70
CA MET A 1 5.79 20.82 33.10
C MET A 1 7.20 20.64 33.65
N ARG A 2 8.14 21.58 33.44
CA ARG A 2 9.53 21.48 33.92
C ARG A 2 9.66 21.14 35.41
N GLU A 3 8.97 21.87 36.28
CA GLU A 3 9.01 21.63 37.75
C GLU A 3 8.50 20.23 38.12
N VAL A 4 7.35 19.82 37.57
CA VAL A 4 6.74 18.51 37.82
C VAL A 4 7.62 17.36 37.32
N SER A 5 8.25 17.51 36.16
CA SER A 5 9.20 16.53 35.62
C SER A 5 10.45 16.42 36.51
N ALA A 6 11.01 17.56 36.95
CA ALA A 6 12.18 17.58 37.82
C ALA A 6 11.89 16.99 39.20
N GLU A 7 10.69 17.25 39.74
CA GLU A 7 10.21 16.68 40.98
C GLU A 7 10.08 15.15 40.89
N LEU A 8 9.41 14.64 39.84
CA LEU A 8 9.27 13.19 39.62
C LEU A 8 10.63 12.51 39.42
N LYS A 9 11.53 13.13 38.64
CA LYS A 9 12.91 12.65 38.43
C LYS A 9 13.65 12.50 39.76
N SER A 10 13.63 13.54 40.58
CA SER A 10 14.31 13.55 41.88
C SER A 10 13.72 12.48 42.81
N PHE A 11 12.39 12.35 42.83
CA PHE A 11 11.69 11.34 43.61
C PHE A 11 12.05 9.91 43.19
N LEU A 12 11.97 9.58 41.90
CA LEU A 12 12.29 8.24 41.40
C LEU A 12 13.77 7.91 41.59
N SER A 13 14.67 8.89 41.45
CA SER A 13 16.10 8.69 41.69
C SER A 13 16.38 8.35 43.15
N ALA A 14 15.80 9.12 44.09
CA ALA A 14 15.93 8.86 45.52
C ALA A 14 15.33 7.50 45.92
N LYS A 15 14.17 7.17 45.34
CA LYS A 15 13.47 5.90 45.62
C LYS A 15 14.23 4.68 45.11
N LYS A 16 14.92 4.80 43.97
CA LYS A 16 15.76 3.73 43.43
C LYS A 16 17.00 3.48 44.28
N SER A 17 17.64 4.53 44.80
CA SER A 17 18.80 4.37 45.69
C SER A 17 18.48 3.68 47.01
N GLY A 18 17.22 3.73 47.45
CA GLY A 18 16.74 3.04 48.66
C GLY A 18 15.90 1.80 48.38
N TRP A 19 15.86 1.30 47.14
CA TRP A 19 15.00 0.17 46.77
C TRP A 19 15.64 -1.16 47.20
N PRO A 20 14.88 -2.08 47.83
CA PRO A 20 15.41 -3.38 48.23
C PRO A 20 15.88 -4.21 47.03
N GLU A 21 17.09 -4.77 47.08
CA GLU A 21 17.66 -5.60 46.00
C GLU A 21 16.87 -6.91 45.77
N ASP A 22 16.11 -7.36 46.76
CA ASP A 22 15.28 -8.57 46.73
C ASP A 22 13.89 -8.35 46.10
N LYS A 23 13.52 -7.10 45.77
CA LYS A 23 12.23 -6.76 45.17
C LYS A 23 12.39 -6.26 43.75
N SER A 24 11.54 -6.76 42.85
CA SER A 24 11.46 -6.25 41.48
C SER A 24 11.10 -4.76 41.48
N TRP A 25 11.73 -4.01 40.58
CA TRP A 25 11.39 -2.62 40.34
C TRP A 25 10.01 -2.57 39.65
N PRO A 26 9.01 -1.85 40.19
CA PRO A 26 7.68 -1.79 39.61
C PRO A 26 7.72 -1.38 38.13
N HIS A 27 6.91 -2.04 37.30
CA HIS A 27 6.86 -1.78 35.85
C HIS A 27 6.57 -0.32 35.53
N ILE A 28 5.65 0.31 36.26
CA ILE A 28 5.34 1.75 36.13
C ILE A 28 6.55 2.66 36.44
N PHE A 29 7.42 2.28 37.37
CA PHE A 29 8.65 3.04 37.62
C PHE A 29 9.70 2.78 36.53
N ALA A 30 9.75 1.58 35.96
CA ALA A 30 10.59 1.25 34.81
C ALA A 30 10.17 2.04 33.55
N ALA A 31 8.86 2.18 33.33
CA ALA A 31 8.28 2.99 32.25
C ALA A 31 8.68 4.48 32.34
N LEU A 32 8.95 4.97 33.56
CA LEU A 32 9.38 6.34 33.86
C LEU A 32 10.89 6.46 34.12
N GLN A 33 11.66 5.38 33.94
CA GLN A 33 13.08 5.29 34.30
C GLN A 33 13.97 6.23 33.48
N TRP A 34 13.52 6.65 32.29
CA TRP A 34 14.23 7.65 31.49
C TRP A 34 14.45 8.96 32.23
N HIS A 35 13.56 9.33 33.17
CA HIS A 35 13.75 10.49 34.04
C HIS A 35 15.02 10.39 34.88
N GLN A 36 15.46 9.19 35.26
CA GLN A 36 16.64 9.02 36.12
C GLN A 36 17.97 9.23 35.39
N LYS A 37 17.98 9.23 34.05
CA LYS A 37 19.23 9.34 33.29
C LYS A 37 19.78 10.77 33.34
N THR A 38 21.09 10.88 33.49
CA THR A 38 21.82 12.14 33.29
C THR A 38 21.82 12.53 31.82
N ALA A 39 22.13 13.79 31.50
CA ALA A 39 22.26 14.24 30.11
C ALA A 39 23.19 13.31 29.33
N ARG A 40 24.38 13.01 29.86
CA ARG A 40 25.39 12.15 29.23
C ARG A 40 24.92 10.70 29.01
N GLU A 41 24.20 10.10 29.96
CA GLU A 41 23.65 8.75 29.80
C GLU A 41 22.48 8.67 28.80
N LEU A 42 21.83 9.81 28.52
CA LEU A 42 20.88 9.92 27.42
C LEU A 42 21.63 10.04 26.09
N GLU A 43 22.69 10.85 26.03
CA GLU A 43 23.55 10.97 24.83
C GLU A 43 24.18 9.62 24.43
N ASP A 44 24.67 8.83 25.40
CA ASP A 44 25.24 7.50 25.14
C ASP A 44 24.15 6.48 24.72
N TRP A 45 22.94 6.59 25.29
CA TRP A 45 21.81 5.74 24.93
C TRP A 45 21.29 6.03 23.52
N GLU A 46 21.34 7.29 23.10
CA GLU A 46 21.04 7.75 21.75
C GLU A 46 22.13 7.30 20.74
N ALA A 47 23.41 7.37 21.12
CA ALA A 47 24.54 6.96 20.28
C ALA A 47 24.56 5.45 19.97
N GLU A 48 24.00 4.62 20.86
CA GLU A 48 23.90 3.16 20.67
C GLU A 48 22.87 2.73 19.60
N GLY A 49 22.20 3.66 18.91
CA GLY A 49 21.23 3.33 17.87
C GLY A 49 20.01 2.58 18.40
N LYS A 50 19.81 2.59 19.73
CA LYS A 50 18.54 2.28 20.38
C LYS A 50 17.60 3.43 20.06
N ALA A 51 17.18 3.47 18.80
CA ALA A 51 16.28 4.46 18.24
C ALA A 51 15.16 4.73 19.22
N PHE A 52 14.76 6.00 19.34
CA PHE A 52 13.55 6.58 19.96
C PHE A 52 12.35 5.61 20.07
N VAL A 53 12.51 4.57 20.87
CA VAL A 53 11.56 3.51 21.09
C VAL A 53 11.58 3.36 22.59
N ARG A 54 10.73 4.19 23.18
CA ARG A 54 10.08 3.99 24.47
C ARG A 54 9.37 2.62 24.49
N GLY A 55 10.09 1.52 24.31
CA GLY A 55 9.53 0.16 24.27
C GLY A 55 8.87 -0.25 25.59
N SER A 56 9.21 0.42 26.69
CA SER A 56 8.59 0.27 28.01
C SER A 56 7.63 1.39 28.39
N ALA A 57 7.43 2.45 27.58
CA ALA A 57 6.58 3.59 27.94
C ALA A 57 5.14 3.50 27.40
N ALA A 58 4.77 2.41 26.73
CA ALA A 58 3.38 2.17 26.32
C ALA A 58 2.40 2.27 27.52
N GLU A 59 2.85 1.90 28.71
CA GLU A 59 2.10 1.95 29.96
C GLU A 59 1.87 3.38 30.44
N ALA A 60 2.93 4.19 30.50
CA ALA A 60 2.85 5.60 30.88
C ALA A 60 2.03 6.41 29.85
N ASP A 61 2.18 6.11 28.56
CA ASP A 61 1.39 6.71 27.48
C ASP A 61 -0.10 6.36 27.62
N THR A 62 -0.41 5.10 27.95
CA THR A 62 -1.78 4.61 28.14
C THR A 62 -2.45 5.28 29.36
N LEU A 63 -1.76 5.35 30.50
CA LEU A 63 -2.28 6.05 31.68
C LEU A 63 -2.39 7.56 31.45
N GLY A 64 -1.42 8.16 30.75
CA GLY A 64 -1.45 9.58 30.40
C GLY A 64 -2.69 9.95 29.58
N LYS A 65 -3.03 9.13 28.57
CA LYS A 65 -4.28 9.30 27.79
C LYS A 65 -5.52 9.13 28.65
N LEU A 66 -5.57 8.05 29.44
CA LEU A 66 -6.70 7.75 30.31
C LEU A 66 -6.97 8.89 31.31
N PHE A 67 -5.93 9.41 31.96
CA PHE A 67 -6.05 10.46 32.97
C PHE A 67 -6.46 11.79 32.35
N PHE A 68 -5.99 12.09 31.14
CA PHE A 68 -6.41 13.26 30.38
C PHE A 68 -7.89 13.19 29.95
N GLU A 69 -8.39 12.02 29.53
CA GLU A 69 -9.80 11.83 29.21
C GLU A 69 -10.70 11.95 30.46
N MET A 70 -10.22 11.47 31.60
CA MET A 70 -10.90 11.65 32.89
C MET A 70 -11.01 13.13 33.30
N ASP A 71 -9.97 13.93 33.04
CA ASP A 71 -10.01 15.39 33.24
C ASP A 71 -11.05 16.08 32.32
N ARG A 72 -11.10 15.68 31.04
CA ARG A 72 -12.04 16.26 30.07
C ARG A 72 -13.50 15.89 30.32
N SER A 73 -13.75 14.73 30.94
CA SER A 73 -15.12 14.26 31.25
C SER A 73 -15.68 14.82 32.57
N GLY A 74 -14.94 15.70 33.25
CA GLY A 74 -15.37 16.39 34.46
C GLY A 74 -15.17 15.58 35.75
N GLY A 75 -14.97 16.30 36.87
CA GLY A 75 -14.82 15.74 38.22
C GLY A 75 -13.38 15.71 38.77
N ILE A 76 -12.38 15.72 37.88
CA ILE A 76 -10.95 15.74 38.23
C ILE A 76 -10.29 16.86 37.42
N THR A 77 -10.11 18.06 37.99
CA THR A 77 -9.53 19.20 37.25
C THR A 77 -8.02 19.33 37.49
N ARG A 78 -7.25 19.60 36.43
CA ARG A 78 -5.80 19.95 36.52
C ARG A 78 -5.49 21.07 37.51
N GLU A 79 -6.45 21.95 37.76
CA GLU A 79 -6.33 23.06 38.71
C GLU A 79 -6.08 22.58 40.16
N ASN A 80 -6.66 21.43 40.55
CA ASN A 80 -6.45 20.86 41.88
C ASN A 80 -5.03 20.28 42.06
N LEU A 81 -4.42 19.79 40.97
CA LEU A 81 -3.04 19.29 40.94
C LEU A 81 -2.00 20.42 40.90
N ALA A 82 -2.32 21.54 40.26
CA ALA A 82 -1.48 22.73 40.31
C ALA A 82 -1.46 23.36 41.72
N ALA A 83 -2.53 23.17 42.49
CA ALA A 83 -2.70 23.67 43.86
C ALA A 83 -2.20 22.72 44.98
N GLY A 84 -1.54 21.60 44.64
CA GLY A 84 -0.94 20.69 45.63
C GLY A 84 -1.93 19.78 46.39
N LYS A 85 -3.18 19.62 45.91
CA LYS A 85 -4.19 18.76 46.53
C LYS A 85 -4.12 17.31 46.01
N GLU A 86 -2.95 16.70 46.13
CA GLU A 86 -2.68 15.38 45.54
C GLU A 86 -3.58 14.28 46.13
N GLU A 87 -3.90 14.32 47.43
CA GLU A 87 -4.71 13.28 48.09
C GLU A 87 -6.19 13.27 47.67
N GLU A 88 -6.82 14.45 47.55
CA GLU A 88 -8.24 14.57 47.14
C GLU A 88 -8.43 14.09 45.71
N LEU A 89 -7.46 14.42 44.84
CA LEU A 89 -7.45 14.00 43.46
C LEU A 89 -7.18 12.50 43.34
N LEU A 90 -6.25 11.95 44.12
CA LEU A 90 -5.94 10.53 44.13
C LEU A 90 -7.17 9.69 44.49
N ALA A 91 -7.97 10.14 45.46
CA ALA A 91 -9.19 9.47 45.88
C ALA A 91 -10.21 9.40 44.73
N LYS A 92 -10.48 10.53 44.07
CA LYS A 92 -11.40 10.60 42.92
C LYS A 92 -10.88 9.80 41.73
N LEU A 93 -9.58 9.81 41.50
CA LEU A 93 -8.94 9.10 40.40
C LEU A 93 -9.02 7.58 40.61
N LYS A 94 -8.79 7.10 41.84
CA LYS A 94 -8.99 5.69 42.20
C LYS A 94 -10.43 5.24 42.02
N GLU A 95 -11.39 6.02 42.50
CA GLU A 95 -12.81 5.73 42.34
C GLU A 95 -13.19 5.57 40.86
N ARG A 96 -12.70 6.48 40.01
CA ARG A 96 -12.87 6.42 38.54
C ARG A 96 -12.21 5.20 37.91
N LEU A 97 -10.99 4.86 38.30
CA LEU A 97 -10.27 3.69 37.79
C LEU A 97 -11.01 2.40 38.17
N GLU A 98 -11.49 2.30 39.42
CA GLU A 98 -12.28 1.16 39.89
C GLU A 98 -13.61 1.04 39.13
N GLN A 99 -14.31 2.15 38.87
CA GLN A 99 -15.52 2.17 38.04
C GLN A 99 -15.24 1.69 36.61
N LEU A 100 -14.12 2.11 36.01
CA LEU A 100 -13.71 1.68 34.67
C LEU A 100 -13.38 0.19 34.62
N GLN A 101 -12.66 -0.33 35.62
CA GLN A 101 -12.35 -1.76 35.73
C GLN A 101 -13.62 -2.59 35.93
N GLN A 102 -14.56 -2.11 36.75
CA GLN A 102 -15.85 -2.79 36.97
C GLN A 102 -16.73 -2.78 35.71
N GLY A 103 -16.83 -1.65 35.01
CA GLY A 103 -17.64 -1.50 33.81
C GLY A 103 -17.14 -2.30 32.60
N ASN A 104 -15.87 -2.72 32.60
CA ASN A 104 -15.23 -3.46 31.52
C ASN A 104 -14.85 -4.90 31.89
N ARG A 105 -15.41 -5.46 32.97
CA ARG A 105 -15.15 -6.86 33.35
C ARG A 105 -15.53 -7.82 32.23
N GLY A 106 -14.57 -8.63 31.79
CA GLY A 106 -14.76 -9.62 30.72
C GLY A 106 -14.55 -9.09 29.30
N ASN A 107 -14.18 -7.82 29.12
CA ASN A 107 -13.81 -7.27 27.81
C ASN A 107 -12.34 -7.60 27.46
N PRO A 108 -12.07 -8.45 26.43
CA PRO A 108 -10.70 -8.84 26.08
C PRO A 108 -9.82 -7.66 25.64
N SER A 109 -10.41 -6.63 25.04
CA SER A 109 -9.67 -5.43 24.60
C SER A 109 -9.18 -4.57 25.77
N PHE A 110 -9.89 -4.63 26.91
CA PHE A 110 -9.55 -3.86 28.12
C PHE A 110 -8.47 -4.54 28.98
N ALA A 111 -8.19 -5.84 28.78
CA ALA A 111 -7.22 -6.58 29.57
C ALA A 111 -5.80 -5.97 29.54
N SER A 112 -5.41 -5.41 28.39
CA SER A 112 -4.12 -4.72 28.22
C SER A 112 -4.02 -3.42 29.04
N ILE A 113 -5.12 -2.71 29.22
CA ILE A 113 -5.20 -1.47 30.01
C ILE A 113 -5.29 -1.82 31.51
N ASN A 114 -5.99 -2.90 31.85
CA ASN A 114 -6.21 -3.31 33.23
C ASN A 114 -4.91 -3.63 33.98
N HIS A 115 -3.97 -4.33 33.35
CA HIS A 115 -2.65 -4.61 33.93
C HIS A 115 -1.91 -3.31 34.31
N VAL A 116 -1.97 -2.30 33.43
CA VAL A 116 -1.30 -1.02 33.64
C VAL A 116 -1.94 -0.22 34.79
N ILE A 117 -3.27 -0.30 34.93
CA ILE A 117 -4.00 0.29 36.06
C ILE A 117 -3.59 -0.39 37.37
N GLU A 118 -3.50 -1.73 37.38
CA GLU A 118 -3.09 -2.50 38.55
C GLU A 118 -1.65 -2.19 38.98
N ASP A 119 -0.73 -2.04 38.03
CA ASP A 119 0.65 -1.62 38.30
C ASP A 119 0.73 -0.24 38.94
N PHE A 120 -0.04 0.74 38.44
CA PHE A 120 -0.14 2.06 39.07
C PHE A 120 -0.75 1.99 40.48
N LEU A 121 -1.75 1.13 40.69
CA LEU A 121 -2.38 0.97 42.00
C LEU A 121 -1.49 0.20 43.01
N SER A 122 -0.49 -0.54 42.53
CA SER A 122 0.43 -1.33 43.37
C SER A 122 1.46 -0.51 44.15
N VAL A 123 1.79 0.71 43.69
CA VAL A 123 2.79 1.57 44.33
C VAL A 123 2.19 2.40 45.47
N ASP A 124 3.03 2.90 46.38
CA ASP A 124 2.58 3.68 47.54
C ASP A 124 1.89 5.01 47.15
N LYS A 125 1.06 5.53 48.06
CA LYS A 125 0.23 6.73 47.82
C LYS A 125 1.05 7.96 47.38
N GLU A 126 2.25 8.13 47.91
CA GLU A 126 3.13 9.24 47.54
C GLU A 126 3.61 9.10 46.08
N ALA A 127 4.04 7.90 45.69
CA ALA A 127 4.37 7.61 44.30
C ALA A 127 3.17 7.79 43.36
N GLN A 128 1.98 7.32 43.77
CA GLN A 128 0.77 7.49 42.98
C GLN A 128 0.43 8.97 42.76
N GLY A 129 0.56 9.81 43.79
CA GLY A 129 0.31 11.26 43.69
C GLY A 129 1.25 11.94 42.70
N LYS A 130 2.56 11.71 42.84
CA LYS A 130 3.58 12.31 41.95
C LYS A 130 3.47 11.81 40.51
N ILE A 131 3.18 10.52 40.31
CA ILE A 131 2.97 9.94 38.97
C ILE A 131 1.69 10.50 38.35
N ALA A 132 0.57 10.53 39.08
CA ALA A 132 -0.69 11.08 38.57
C ALA A 132 -0.55 12.56 38.19
N ARG A 133 0.13 13.35 39.03
CA ARG A 133 0.45 14.76 38.75
C ARG A 133 1.26 14.92 37.48
N TYR A 134 2.30 14.10 37.29
CA TYR A 134 3.09 14.09 36.07
C TYR A 134 2.27 13.69 34.83
N LEU A 135 1.50 12.59 34.92
CA LEU A 135 0.70 12.09 33.81
C LEU A 135 -0.38 13.11 33.37
N MET A 136 -1.00 13.81 34.31
CA MET A 136 -2.04 14.80 34.00
C MET A 136 -1.50 16.14 33.51
N LEU A 137 -0.37 16.61 34.06
CA LEU A 137 0.18 17.94 33.74
C LEU A 137 1.21 17.91 32.61
N VAL A 138 1.77 16.75 32.28
CA VAL A 138 2.86 16.60 31.32
C VAL A 138 2.51 15.57 30.24
N GLU A 139 2.35 14.29 30.59
CA GLU A 139 2.22 13.21 29.60
C GLU A 139 0.92 13.32 28.77
N GLY A 140 -0.23 13.44 29.41
CA GLY A 140 -1.55 13.52 28.76
C GLY A 140 -1.71 14.70 27.79
N PRO A 141 -1.34 15.95 28.18
CA PRO A 141 -1.32 17.08 27.26
C PRO A 141 -0.41 16.86 26.05
N LEU A 142 0.75 16.23 26.24
CA LEU A 142 1.71 15.96 25.16
C LEU A 142 1.23 14.84 24.24
N GLN A 143 0.58 13.79 24.77
CA GLN A 143 -0.09 12.77 23.96
C GLN A 143 -1.25 13.35 23.14
N THR A 144 -2.00 14.30 23.71
CA THR A 144 -3.06 15.03 22.98
C THR A 144 -2.46 15.92 21.90
N MET A 145 -1.36 16.62 22.21
CA MET A 145 -0.61 17.38 21.23
C MET A 145 -0.11 16.46 20.10
N GLN A 146 0.42 15.28 20.40
CA GLN A 146 0.85 14.31 19.38
C GLN A 146 -0.29 13.87 18.47
N ALA A 147 -1.49 13.69 19.01
CA ALA A 147 -2.66 13.27 18.23
C ALA A 147 -3.29 14.41 17.41
N ARG A 148 -2.97 15.68 17.70
CA ARG A 148 -3.65 16.86 17.13
C ARG A 148 -2.72 17.91 16.52
N ALA A 149 -1.41 17.78 16.70
CA ALA A 149 -0.44 18.73 16.16
C ALA A 149 -0.32 18.53 14.65
N ASN A 150 -0.32 19.64 13.91
CA ASN A 150 0.00 19.61 12.48
C ASN A 150 1.50 19.33 12.25
N LEU A 151 2.35 19.72 13.22
CA LEU A 151 3.76 19.36 13.25
C LEU A 151 3.91 18.06 14.05
N LEU A 152 3.86 16.91 13.38
CA LEU A 152 3.94 15.60 14.04
C LEU A 152 5.37 15.22 14.41
N MET A 153 6.32 15.61 13.57
CA MET A 153 7.73 15.26 13.69
C MET A 153 8.57 16.54 13.70
N ILE A 154 9.60 16.56 14.53
CA ILE A 154 10.59 17.64 14.59
C ILE A 154 11.99 17.07 14.75
N PRO A 155 13.02 17.81 14.33
CA PRO A 155 14.39 17.51 14.72
C PRO A 155 14.57 17.63 16.26
N PRO A 156 15.44 16.83 16.88
CA PRO A 156 15.73 16.89 18.31
C PRO A 156 16.43 18.21 18.68
N ALA A 157 16.27 18.69 19.93
CA ALA A 157 16.87 19.95 20.37
C ALA A 157 18.41 19.96 20.36
N LYS A 158 19.04 18.80 20.51
CA LYS A 158 20.50 18.63 20.47
C LYS A 158 20.83 17.37 19.68
N ARG A 159 21.55 17.50 18.56
CA ARG A 159 22.04 16.35 17.80
C ARG A 159 23.35 15.87 18.40
N ILE A 160 23.37 14.71 19.04
CA ILE A 160 24.62 14.04 19.41
C ILE A 160 24.91 12.97 18.34
N GLY A 161 25.88 13.23 17.47
CA GLY A 161 26.35 12.26 16.46
C GLY A 161 25.49 12.16 15.19
N GLU A 162 25.57 10.98 14.54
CA GLU A 162 24.99 10.68 13.21
C GLU A 162 23.50 10.30 13.23
N ALA A 163 22.81 10.37 14.38
CA ALA A 163 21.41 9.97 14.48
C ALA A 163 20.50 10.93 13.68
N GLU A 164 20.14 10.54 12.44
CA GLU A 164 19.27 11.26 11.49
C GLU A 164 17.78 11.35 11.94
N GLY A 165 17.47 11.08 13.21
CA GLY A 165 16.10 10.81 13.67
C GLY A 165 15.27 12.07 13.86
N TRP A 166 14.25 12.27 13.02
CA TRP A 166 13.11 13.09 13.41
C TRP A 166 12.34 12.37 14.51
N VAL A 167 11.86 13.12 15.49
CA VAL A 167 11.17 12.60 16.65
C VAL A 167 9.80 13.22 16.75
N LYS A 168 8.88 12.53 17.40
CA LYS A 168 7.54 13.08 17.59
C LYS A 168 7.63 14.36 18.40
N THR A 169 6.84 15.37 18.05
CA THR A 169 6.85 16.69 18.71
C THR A 169 6.64 16.58 20.23
N ALA A 170 5.73 15.69 20.65
CA ALA A 170 5.52 15.40 22.06
C ALA A 170 6.72 14.72 22.73
N GLU A 171 7.39 13.82 22.01
CA GLU A 171 8.54 13.07 22.50
C GLU A 171 9.78 13.94 22.65
N SER A 172 10.09 14.81 21.67
CA SER A 172 11.12 15.84 21.84
C SER A 172 10.79 16.76 23.01
N THR A 173 9.54 17.25 23.09
CA THR A 173 9.16 18.14 24.20
C THR A 173 9.35 17.48 25.56
N LEU A 174 9.00 16.19 25.70
CA LEU A 174 9.21 15.42 26.92
C LEU A 174 10.69 15.23 27.25
N HIS A 175 11.46 14.81 26.24
CA HIS A 175 12.88 14.54 26.38
C HIS A 175 13.64 15.82 26.74
N ASP A 176 13.46 16.89 25.97
CA ASP A 176 14.23 18.13 26.09
C ASP A 176 13.92 18.83 27.43
N ILE A 177 12.66 18.80 27.88
CA ILE A 177 12.27 19.33 29.20
C ILE A 177 12.88 18.50 30.34
N GLY A 178 12.91 17.16 30.23
CA GLY A 178 13.39 16.27 31.29
C GLY A 178 14.91 16.10 31.35
N ALA A 179 15.58 16.19 30.21
CA ALA A 179 17.02 15.99 30.05
C ALA A 179 17.82 17.30 30.09
N LEU A 180 17.32 18.33 29.41
CA LEU A 180 18.04 19.58 29.14
C LEU A 180 17.42 20.79 29.85
N GLY A 181 16.15 20.69 30.28
CA GLY A 181 15.44 21.79 30.94
C GLY A 181 15.01 22.91 29.99
N GLU A 182 15.07 22.66 28.68
CA GLU A 182 14.69 23.61 27.62
C GLU A 182 13.67 22.95 26.68
N VAL A 183 12.83 23.76 26.05
CA VAL A 183 11.88 23.28 25.01
C VAL A 183 12.54 23.48 23.66
N SER A 184 12.46 22.47 22.79
CA SER A 184 13.03 22.57 21.44
C SER A 184 12.50 23.79 20.68
N GLU A 185 13.40 24.42 19.92
CA GLU A 185 13.11 25.64 19.16
C GLU A 185 11.89 25.47 18.23
N PRO A 186 11.74 24.36 17.47
CA PRO A 186 10.57 24.16 16.62
C PRO A 186 9.25 24.12 17.39
N VAL A 187 9.21 23.48 18.56
CA VAL A 187 8.01 23.42 19.42
C VAL A 187 7.64 24.82 19.89
N ARG A 188 8.64 25.59 20.34
CA ARG A 188 8.41 26.95 20.84
C ARG A 188 7.89 27.87 19.75
N LEU A 189 8.48 27.83 18.56
CA LEU A 189 8.06 28.64 17.42
C LEU A 189 6.67 28.21 16.91
N TYR A 190 6.37 26.92 16.89
CA TYR A 190 5.03 26.42 16.56
C TYR A 190 3.98 26.89 17.57
N ALA A 191 4.28 26.85 18.87
CA ALA A 191 3.41 27.38 19.91
C ALA A 191 3.18 28.90 19.77
N GLN A 192 4.21 29.66 19.38
CA GLN A 192 4.08 31.10 19.09
C GLN A 192 3.17 31.36 17.90
N MET A 193 3.31 30.61 16.80
CA MET A 193 2.42 30.69 15.64
C MET A 193 0.97 30.36 16.04
N SER A 194 0.77 29.27 16.80
CA SER A 194 -0.56 28.87 17.29
C SER A 194 -1.19 29.94 18.18
N SER A 195 -0.41 30.56 19.07
CA SER A 195 -0.89 31.62 19.98
C SER A 195 -1.25 32.90 19.23
N ALA A 196 -0.43 33.27 18.22
CA ALA A 196 -0.70 34.40 17.35
C ALA A 196 -1.98 34.18 16.52
N PHE A 197 -2.22 32.96 16.05
CA PHE A 197 -3.47 32.60 15.35
C PHE A 197 -4.68 32.61 16.29
N ASP A 198 -4.55 32.07 17.52
CA ASP A 198 -5.63 31.99 18.51
C ASP A 198 -6.12 33.36 19.00
N SER A 199 -5.29 34.41 18.91
CA SER A 199 -5.73 35.79 19.17
C SER A 199 -6.93 36.22 18.29
N GLN A 200 -7.09 35.59 17.13
CA GLN A 200 -8.27 35.77 16.28
C GLN A 200 -9.58 35.35 16.99
N GLN A 201 -9.53 34.28 17.78
CA GLN A 201 -10.67 33.79 18.55
C GLN A 201 -11.02 34.68 19.75
N LYS A 202 -10.16 35.65 20.10
CA LYS A 202 -10.34 36.59 21.23
C LYS A 202 -10.81 37.98 20.80
N GLY A 203 -11.27 38.14 19.55
CA GLY A 203 -11.91 39.37 19.08
C GLY A 203 -11.06 40.23 18.15
N GLU A 204 -9.87 39.76 17.75
CA GLU A 204 -9.12 40.36 16.65
C GLU A 204 -9.53 39.71 15.32
N PRO A 205 -9.93 40.46 14.27
CA PRO A 205 -10.47 39.85 13.05
C PRO A 205 -9.49 38.93 12.30
N ASP A 206 -8.20 39.27 12.34
CA ASP A 206 -7.13 38.61 11.59
C ASP A 206 -6.06 37.94 12.48
N GLY A 207 -6.21 38.03 13.80
CA GLY A 207 -5.17 37.69 14.79
C GLY A 207 -3.89 38.52 14.66
N ASP A 208 -2.84 38.17 15.42
CA ASP A 208 -1.53 38.83 15.36
C ASP A 208 -0.68 38.31 14.18
N VAL A 209 -1.00 38.82 12.99
CA VAL A 209 -0.32 38.47 11.72
C VAL A 209 1.19 38.75 11.80
N ALA A 210 1.60 39.80 12.51
CA ALA A 210 3.01 40.19 12.62
C ALA A 210 3.80 39.18 13.47
N ALA A 211 3.26 38.78 14.63
CA ALA A 211 3.86 37.75 15.47
C ALA A 211 3.87 36.39 14.77
N PHE A 212 2.79 36.02 14.08
CA PHE A 212 2.72 34.78 13.30
C PHE A 212 3.83 34.72 12.25
N ASN A 213 3.92 35.74 11.38
CA ASN A 213 4.92 35.79 10.32
C ASN A 213 6.34 35.86 10.87
N THR A 214 6.54 36.54 12.00
CA THR A 214 7.85 36.58 12.68
C THR A 214 8.27 35.19 13.16
N ALA A 215 7.37 34.46 13.82
CA ALA A 215 7.63 33.10 14.29
C ALA A 215 7.85 32.12 13.13
N ALA A 216 7.06 32.22 12.05
CA ALA A 216 7.22 31.42 10.84
C ALA A 216 8.58 31.67 10.15
N ASN A 217 8.98 32.94 10.02
CA ASN A 217 10.28 33.30 9.45
C ASN A 217 11.44 32.81 10.32
N LYS A 218 11.32 32.90 11.65
CA LYS A 218 12.31 32.34 12.58
C LYS A 218 12.43 30.83 12.41
N LEU A 219 11.32 30.11 12.26
CA LEU A 219 11.34 28.67 12.06
C LEU A 219 12.00 28.31 10.73
N ASN A 220 11.67 29.01 9.66
CA ASN A 220 12.30 28.80 8.35
C ASN A 220 13.81 29.09 8.38
N ASN A 221 14.23 30.17 9.05
CA ASN A 221 15.64 30.51 9.21
C ASN A 221 16.39 29.48 10.06
N TRP A 222 15.80 29.05 11.18
CA TRP A 222 16.37 28.03 12.07
C TRP A 222 16.59 26.71 11.30
N MET A 223 15.56 26.25 10.58
CA MET A 223 15.66 25.05 9.75
C MET A 223 16.75 25.19 8.67
N SER A 224 16.88 26.38 8.04
CA SER A 224 17.84 26.64 6.96
C SER A 224 19.31 26.71 7.44
N GLN A 225 19.53 27.16 8.68
CA GLN A 225 20.85 27.19 9.31
C GLN A 225 21.30 25.79 9.72
N GLU A 226 20.39 24.98 10.28
CA GLU A 226 20.66 23.57 10.60
C GLU A 226 20.96 22.72 9.34
N GLU A 227 20.36 23.05 8.19
CA GLU A 227 20.65 22.41 6.89
C GLU A 227 22.13 22.55 6.47
N HIS A 228 22.79 23.68 6.80
CA HIS A 228 24.19 23.93 6.44
C HIS A 228 25.21 23.17 7.28
N ASN A 229 24.84 22.72 8.48
CA ASN A 229 25.74 22.00 9.39
C ASN A 229 25.82 20.49 9.11
N THR A 230 25.02 19.99 8.17
CA THR A 230 24.98 18.56 7.82
C THR A 230 25.85 18.29 6.58
N LYS A 231 27.00 17.62 6.74
CA LYS A 231 27.74 17.02 5.60
C LYS A 231 26.88 15.90 5.00
N LEU A 232 26.05 16.25 4.02
CA LEU A 232 25.09 15.33 3.42
C LEU A 232 25.79 14.41 2.39
N ILE A 233 25.73 13.11 2.65
CA ILE A 233 26.13 12.06 1.71
C ILE A 233 25.21 12.12 0.49
N SER A 234 25.75 12.60 -0.63
CA SER A 234 25.08 12.62 -1.92
C SER A 234 24.96 11.20 -2.51
N LEU A 235 23.80 10.86 -3.06
CA LEU A 235 23.69 9.72 -3.99
C LEU A 235 24.62 9.96 -5.20
N PRO A 236 25.50 9.02 -5.57
CA PRO A 236 26.53 9.22 -6.60
C PRO A 236 26.02 9.52 -8.02
N LEU A 237 24.73 9.35 -8.32
CA LEU A 237 24.20 9.45 -9.69
C LEU A 237 23.44 10.75 -10.02
N LEU A 238 22.91 11.47 -9.03
CA LEU A 238 22.06 12.66 -9.27
C LEU A 238 22.28 13.82 -8.28
N GLY A 239 23.17 13.69 -7.29
CA GLY A 239 23.68 14.83 -6.52
C GLY A 239 22.66 15.62 -5.67
N TRP A 240 21.46 15.09 -5.40
CA TRP A 240 20.50 15.75 -4.50
C TRP A 240 20.71 15.33 -3.04
N PRO A 241 20.71 16.28 -2.08
CA PRO A 241 20.86 15.98 -0.66
C PRO A 241 19.59 15.35 -0.07
N LYS A 242 19.74 14.40 0.86
CA LYS A 242 18.63 13.76 1.62
C LYS A 242 17.74 14.76 2.37
N TRP A 243 18.29 15.89 2.78
CA TRP A 243 17.62 16.93 3.55
C TRP A 243 17.81 18.28 2.87
N LYS A 244 16.74 18.79 2.25
CA LYS A 244 16.60 20.21 1.92
C LYS A 244 15.20 20.65 2.29
N ILE A 245 15.03 21.80 2.93
CA ILE A 245 13.70 22.44 3.06
C ILE A 245 13.09 22.65 1.67
N ASN A 246 13.92 22.89 0.64
CA ASN A 246 13.45 22.93 -0.74
C ASN A 246 12.75 21.64 -1.22
N LYS A 247 12.97 20.49 -0.58
CA LYS A 247 12.23 19.25 -0.87
C LYS A 247 10.73 19.43 -0.61
N SER A 248 10.33 20.13 0.45
CA SER A 248 8.91 20.38 0.72
C SER A 248 8.28 21.29 -0.34
N ASN A 249 9.02 22.27 -0.86
CA ASN A 249 8.57 23.08 -2.00
C ASN A 249 8.37 22.24 -3.27
N TRP A 250 9.30 21.33 -3.55
CA TRP A 250 9.18 20.41 -4.68
C TRP A 250 8.06 19.38 -4.51
N GLU A 251 7.84 18.89 -3.30
CA GLU A 251 6.74 18.00 -2.95
C GLU A 251 5.39 18.72 -3.07
N HIS A 252 5.29 19.95 -2.55
CA HIS A 252 4.12 20.81 -2.71
C HIS A 252 3.83 21.08 -4.19
N PHE A 253 4.86 21.41 -4.98
CA PHE A 253 4.73 21.56 -6.42
C PHE A 253 4.24 20.27 -7.09
N PHE A 254 4.83 19.12 -6.76
CA PHE A 254 4.44 17.83 -7.32
C PHE A 254 2.98 17.49 -7.02
N ASN A 255 2.55 17.67 -5.77
CA ASN A 255 1.20 17.40 -5.31
C ASN A 255 0.18 18.38 -5.91
N THR A 256 0.52 19.67 -5.98
CA THR A 256 -0.36 20.72 -6.57
C THR A 256 -0.42 20.63 -8.09
N TYR A 257 0.71 20.32 -8.74
CA TYR A 257 0.71 20.01 -10.15
C TYR A 257 -0.16 18.76 -10.35
N ALA A 258 0.06 17.64 -9.67
CA ALA A 258 -0.63 16.36 -9.94
C ALA A 258 -0.37 15.87 -11.38
N PRO A 259 0.88 15.48 -11.71
CA PRO A 259 1.26 15.08 -13.06
C PRO A 259 0.46 13.89 -13.59
N PHE A 260 0.12 12.93 -12.71
CA PHE A 260 -0.66 11.75 -13.08
C PHE A 260 -2.10 12.09 -13.49
N PHE A 261 -2.74 13.05 -12.81
CA PHE A 261 -4.06 13.55 -13.20
C PHE A 261 -4.04 14.21 -14.59
N ARG A 262 -2.99 14.99 -14.91
CA ARG A 262 -2.83 15.52 -16.27
C ARG A 262 -2.56 14.42 -17.31
N ALA A 263 -1.76 13.42 -16.96
CA ALA A 263 -1.52 12.27 -17.84
C ALA A 263 -2.83 11.51 -18.15
N GLN A 264 -3.73 11.35 -17.19
CA GLN A 264 -5.08 10.78 -17.41
C GLN A 264 -5.84 11.54 -18.51
N GLY A 265 -5.82 12.88 -18.48
CA GLY A 265 -6.44 13.70 -19.52
C GLY A 265 -5.91 13.40 -20.92
N PHE A 266 -4.59 13.29 -21.08
CA PHE A 266 -3.98 12.93 -22.36
C PHE A 266 -4.30 11.48 -22.78
N TYR A 267 -4.38 10.53 -21.85
CA TYR A 267 -4.84 9.16 -22.15
C TYR A 267 -6.29 9.14 -22.63
N ILE A 268 -7.19 9.96 -22.05
CA ILE A 268 -8.57 10.06 -22.54
C ILE A 268 -8.60 10.58 -23.99
N PHE A 269 -7.86 11.66 -24.30
CA PHE A 269 -7.79 12.17 -25.66
C PHE A 269 -7.23 11.13 -26.64
N ALA A 270 -6.17 10.42 -26.24
CA ALA A 270 -5.63 9.32 -27.03
C ALA A 270 -6.65 8.21 -27.29
N LEU A 271 -7.41 7.82 -26.26
CA LEU A 271 -8.45 6.80 -26.36
C LEU A 271 -9.57 7.24 -27.31
N LEU A 272 -10.02 8.49 -27.19
CA LEU A 272 -11.02 9.07 -28.08
C LEU A 272 -10.53 9.07 -29.53
N PHE A 273 -9.32 9.57 -29.80
CA PHE A 273 -8.77 9.56 -31.15
C PHE A 273 -8.58 8.15 -31.70
N ALA A 274 -8.13 7.19 -30.89
CA ALA A 274 -8.01 5.79 -31.29
C ALA A 274 -9.39 5.19 -31.65
N CYS A 275 -10.41 5.39 -30.81
CA CYS A 275 -11.77 4.93 -31.08
C CYS A 275 -12.39 5.59 -32.32
N PHE A 276 -12.25 6.92 -32.48
CA PHE A 276 -12.76 7.63 -33.66
C PHE A 276 -11.98 7.28 -34.94
N SER A 277 -10.70 6.94 -34.83
CA SER A 277 -9.92 6.45 -35.97
C SER A 277 -10.55 5.19 -36.56
N TRP A 278 -11.20 4.38 -35.73
CA TRP A 278 -11.88 3.16 -36.15
C TRP A 278 -13.24 3.41 -36.80
N LEU A 279 -13.90 4.53 -36.52
CA LEU A 279 -15.16 4.91 -37.16
C LEU A 279 -14.97 5.58 -38.52
N LYS A 280 -13.95 6.45 -38.66
CA LYS A 280 -13.69 7.22 -39.90
C LYS A 280 -12.53 6.70 -40.74
N MET A 281 -11.79 5.67 -40.29
CA MET A 281 -10.59 5.14 -40.96
C MET A 281 -9.54 6.22 -41.31
N SER A 282 -9.45 7.30 -40.52
CA SER A 282 -8.51 8.39 -40.79
C SER A 282 -7.14 8.10 -40.20
N ARG A 283 -6.12 8.04 -41.06
CA ARG A 283 -4.72 7.89 -40.67
C ARG A 283 -4.21 9.06 -39.79
N GLY A 284 -4.81 10.24 -39.94
CA GLY A 284 -4.53 11.39 -39.09
C GLY A 284 -4.94 11.16 -37.63
N LEU A 285 -6.07 10.50 -37.38
CA LEU A 285 -6.53 10.20 -36.02
C LEU A 285 -5.67 9.13 -35.33
N VAL A 286 -5.18 8.13 -36.09
CA VAL A 286 -4.22 7.13 -35.56
C VAL A 286 -2.92 7.82 -35.14
N ASN A 287 -2.39 8.72 -35.98
CA ASN A 287 -1.18 9.48 -35.66
C ASN A 287 -1.41 10.40 -34.44
N ALA A 288 -2.56 11.08 -34.38
CA ALA A 288 -2.91 11.90 -33.22
C ALA A 288 -2.91 11.05 -31.94
N ALA A 289 -3.61 9.90 -31.93
CA ALA A 289 -3.61 9.00 -30.78
C ALA A 289 -2.17 8.58 -30.37
N PHE A 290 -1.32 8.24 -31.33
CA PHE A 290 0.08 7.88 -31.08
C PHE A 290 0.88 9.00 -30.40
N TYR A 291 0.74 10.24 -30.85
CA TYR A 291 1.43 11.39 -30.24
C TYR A 291 0.88 11.77 -28.87
N PHE A 292 -0.45 11.68 -28.68
CA PHE A 292 -1.07 11.92 -27.37
C PHE A 292 -0.63 10.88 -26.33
N ILE A 293 -0.45 9.62 -26.73
CA ILE A 293 0.13 8.58 -25.85
C ILE A 293 1.58 8.89 -25.52
N GLY A 294 2.38 9.34 -26.49
CA GLY A 294 3.75 9.79 -26.24
C GLY A 294 3.79 10.92 -25.20
N LEU A 295 2.92 11.93 -25.34
CA LEU A 295 2.84 13.04 -24.39
C LEU A 295 2.38 12.58 -22.99
N ALA A 296 1.35 11.74 -22.92
CA ALA A 296 0.90 11.15 -21.67
C ALA A 296 2.02 10.33 -21.01
N PHE A 297 2.75 9.54 -21.79
CA PHE A 297 3.87 8.72 -21.33
C PHE A 297 5.04 9.56 -20.81
N VAL A 298 5.36 10.67 -21.46
CA VAL A 298 6.38 11.62 -20.97
C VAL A 298 5.97 12.20 -19.62
N LEU A 299 4.73 12.67 -19.48
CA LEU A 299 4.24 13.20 -18.19
C LEU A 299 4.18 12.12 -17.10
N HIS A 300 3.76 10.91 -17.44
CA HIS A 300 3.74 9.76 -16.54
C HIS A 300 5.17 9.43 -16.07
N THR A 301 6.14 9.41 -17.00
CA THR A 301 7.55 9.14 -16.70
C THR A 301 8.16 10.24 -15.84
N LEU A 302 7.91 11.51 -16.17
CA LEU A 302 8.37 12.64 -15.35
C LEU A 302 7.77 12.57 -13.94
N GLY A 303 6.48 12.23 -13.82
CA GLY A 303 5.83 12.04 -12.52
C GLY A 303 6.48 10.92 -11.70
N LEU A 304 6.78 9.78 -12.33
CA LEU A 304 7.48 8.67 -11.68
C LEU A 304 8.90 9.04 -11.26
N ILE A 305 9.69 9.66 -12.14
CA ILE A 305 11.06 10.09 -11.83
C ILE A 305 11.05 11.11 -10.69
N PHE A 306 10.17 12.11 -10.76
CA PHE A 306 10.06 13.13 -9.71
C PHE A 306 9.77 12.48 -8.37
N ARG A 307 8.86 11.51 -8.34
CA ARG A 307 8.52 10.74 -7.14
C ARG A 307 9.68 9.89 -6.63
N MET A 308 10.40 9.17 -7.50
CA MET A 308 11.59 8.41 -7.12
C MET A 308 12.65 9.32 -6.48
N VAL A 309 12.79 10.53 -7.01
CA VAL A 309 13.74 11.50 -6.51
C VAL A 309 13.28 12.11 -5.17
N LEU A 310 11.98 12.37 -4.99
CA LEU A 310 11.42 12.79 -3.70
C LEU A 310 11.56 11.69 -2.64
N GLU A 311 11.23 10.45 -2.95
CA GLU A 311 11.30 9.33 -2.01
C GLU A 311 12.76 8.90 -1.75
N GLY A 312 13.68 9.20 -2.68
CA GLY A 312 15.07 8.71 -2.64
C GLY A 312 15.15 7.20 -2.89
N ARG A 313 14.13 6.64 -3.56
CA ARG A 313 13.95 5.19 -3.72
C ARG A 313 13.58 4.82 -5.16
N PRO A 314 13.87 3.57 -5.57
CA PRO A 314 13.39 2.99 -6.82
C PRO A 314 11.85 3.04 -6.94
N PRO A 315 11.30 2.90 -8.16
CA PRO A 315 9.85 2.91 -8.33
C PRO A 315 9.24 1.67 -7.67
N VAL A 316 7.97 1.78 -7.26
CA VAL A 316 7.17 0.69 -6.64
C VAL A 316 7.49 0.45 -5.15
N THR A 317 7.26 1.47 -4.33
CA THR A 317 7.42 1.43 -2.87
C THR A 317 6.19 0.92 -2.12
N ASN A 318 5.01 0.97 -2.75
CA ASN A 318 3.72 0.58 -2.17
C ASN A 318 2.69 0.23 -3.25
N LEU A 319 1.45 -0.12 -2.86
CA LEU A 319 0.38 -0.49 -3.81
C LEU A 319 0.04 0.66 -4.77
N TYR A 320 -0.02 1.90 -4.29
CA TYR A 320 -0.25 3.08 -5.11
C TYR A 320 0.80 3.20 -6.23
N SER A 321 2.08 3.24 -5.86
CA SER A 321 3.19 3.41 -6.82
C SER A 321 3.35 2.20 -7.73
N SER A 322 2.98 1.00 -7.26
CA SER A 322 2.88 -0.19 -8.11
C SER A 322 1.82 -0.02 -9.21
N ALA A 323 0.66 0.59 -8.91
CA ALA A 323 -0.41 0.78 -9.89
C ALA A 323 -0.01 1.77 -10.97
N VAL A 324 0.63 2.87 -10.57
CA VAL A 324 1.25 3.84 -11.49
C VAL A 324 2.27 3.15 -12.38
N PHE A 325 3.17 2.34 -11.81
CA PHE A 325 4.23 1.66 -12.57
C PHE A 325 3.72 0.58 -13.54
N VAL A 326 2.72 -0.22 -13.14
CA VAL A 326 2.07 -1.21 -14.03
C VAL A 326 1.46 -0.50 -15.24
N GLY A 327 0.78 0.63 -15.01
CA GLY A 327 0.25 1.48 -16.07
C GLY A 327 1.33 1.98 -17.02
N TRP A 328 2.41 2.53 -16.46
CA TRP A 328 3.57 3.01 -17.23
C TRP A 328 4.19 1.91 -18.11
N GLY A 329 4.43 0.72 -17.55
CA GLY A 329 4.99 -0.42 -18.29
C GLY A 329 4.09 -0.90 -19.41
N ALA A 330 2.77 -1.01 -19.16
CA ALA A 330 1.81 -1.44 -20.17
C ALA A 330 1.63 -0.39 -21.28
N VAL A 331 1.67 0.90 -20.94
CA VAL A 331 1.66 1.99 -21.93
C VAL A 331 2.90 1.94 -22.80
N LEU A 332 4.09 1.75 -22.23
CA LEU A 332 5.33 1.64 -23.00
C LEU A 332 5.26 0.47 -23.99
N LEU A 333 4.87 -0.71 -23.52
CA LEU A 333 4.72 -1.90 -24.37
C LEU A 333 3.65 -1.68 -25.46
N GLY A 334 2.48 -1.13 -25.11
CA GLY A 334 1.42 -0.83 -26.08
C GLY A 334 1.82 0.23 -27.11
N TRP A 335 2.61 1.23 -26.72
CA TRP A 335 3.14 2.26 -27.61
C TRP A 335 4.20 1.69 -28.56
N VAL A 336 5.07 0.79 -28.08
CA VAL A 336 6.00 0.02 -28.92
C VAL A 336 5.24 -0.87 -29.91
N LEU A 337 4.18 -1.56 -29.48
CA LEU A 337 3.33 -2.34 -30.38
C LEU A 337 2.67 -1.48 -31.45
N GLU A 338 2.18 -0.30 -31.09
CA GLU A 338 1.64 0.63 -32.09
C GLU A 338 2.72 1.03 -33.12
N ARG A 339 3.96 1.26 -32.68
CA ARG A 339 5.05 1.60 -33.58
C ARG A 339 5.37 0.50 -34.60
N ILE A 340 5.18 -0.76 -34.21
CA ILE A 340 5.42 -1.96 -35.04
C ILE A 340 4.22 -2.24 -35.97
N TYR A 341 3.01 -2.30 -35.42
CA TYR A 341 1.81 -2.77 -36.15
C TYR A 341 0.99 -1.64 -36.79
N ARG A 342 1.12 -0.39 -36.29
CA ARG A 342 0.56 0.86 -36.87
C ARG A 342 -0.94 0.77 -37.25
N ASN A 343 -1.74 0.11 -36.43
CA ASN A 343 -3.16 -0.17 -36.69
C ASN A 343 -4.12 0.51 -35.68
N GLY A 344 -3.60 1.39 -34.80
CA GLY A 344 -4.35 2.09 -33.75
C GLY A 344 -4.70 1.23 -32.53
N ILE A 345 -4.46 -0.09 -32.57
CA ILE A 345 -4.84 -1.00 -31.47
C ILE A 345 -3.87 -0.89 -30.30
N GLY A 346 -2.57 -0.78 -30.58
CA GLY A 346 -1.59 -0.54 -29.53
C GLY A 346 -1.88 0.78 -28.81
N SER A 347 -2.29 1.80 -29.57
CA SER A 347 -2.69 3.09 -29.00
C SER A 347 -3.93 2.99 -28.11
N CYS A 348 -5.00 2.36 -28.61
CA CYS A 348 -6.25 2.20 -27.85
C CYS A 348 -6.01 1.47 -26.52
N VAL A 349 -5.27 0.36 -26.55
CA VAL A 349 -5.00 -0.43 -25.35
C VAL A 349 -4.06 0.29 -24.40
N ALA A 350 -2.98 0.92 -24.88
CA ALA A 350 -2.10 1.71 -24.02
C ALA A 350 -2.86 2.83 -23.31
N ALA A 351 -3.71 3.56 -24.03
CA ALA A 351 -4.54 4.62 -23.45
C ALA A 351 -5.54 4.07 -22.42
N LEU A 352 -6.22 2.95 -22.72
CA LEU A 352 -7.17 2.32 -21.80
C LEU A 352 -6.49 1.83 -20.51
N VAL A 353 -5.36 1.12 -20.62
CA VAL A 353 -4.65 0.58 -19.46
C VAL A 353 -4.00 1.70 -18.66
N GLY A 354 -3.34 2.66 -19.31
CA GLY A 354 -2.74 3.83 -18.67
C GLY A 354 -3.77 4.66 -17.89
N PHE A 355 -4.95 4.88 -18.48
CA PHE A 355 -6.04 5.58 -17.80
C PHE A 355 -6.59 4.77 -16.62
N SER A 356 -6.92 3.49 -16.82
CA SER A 356 -7.53 2.63 -15.79
C SER A 356 -6.62 2.45 -14.57
N THR A 357 -5.32 2.24 -14.79
CA THR A 357 -4.33 2.09 -13.70
C THR A 357 -4.11 3.37 -12.91
N LEU A 358 -4.12 4.54 -13.57
CA LEU A 358 -4.06 5.82 -12.87
C LEU A 358 -5.35 6.13 -12.10
N ILE A 359 -6.53 5.68 -12.57
CA ILE A 359 -7.77 5.75 -11.77
C ILE A 359 -7.66 4.87 -10.52
N ILE A 360 -7.12 3.65 -10.66
CA ILE A 360 -6.90 2.77 -9.51
C ILE A 360 -5.94 3.44 -8.52
N ALA A 361 -4.85 4.04 -9.01
CA ALA A 361 -3.92 4.79 -8.16
C ALA A 361 -4.62 5.97 -7.45
N ASP A 362 -5.49 6.72 -8.12
CA ASP A 362 -6.28 7.79 -7.48
C ASP A 362 -7.18 7.27 -6.36
N HIS A 363 -7.83 6.12 -6.55
CA HIS A 363 -8.63 5.49 -5.49
C HIS A 363 -7.76 5.04 -4.31
N LEU A 364 -6.57 4.51 -4.58
CA LEU A 364 -5.60 4.16 -3.54
C LEU A 364 -5.02 5.38 -2.82
N ALA A 365 -4.98 6.56 -3.46
CA ALA A 365 -4.51 7.78 -2.81
C ALA A 365 -5.52 8.37 -1.82
N LYS A 366 -6.81 8.03 -1.94
CA LYS A 366 -7.84 8.54 -1.03
C LYS A 366 -7.70 8.04 0.41
N SER A 367 -6.91 6.98 0.64
CA SER A 367 -6.64 6.46 1.98
C SER A 367 -5.70 7.33 2.81
N GLY A 368 -5.05 8.34 2.22
CA GLY A 368 -4.21 9.29 2.95
C GLY A 368 -2.92 9.64 2.22
N ASP A 369 -1.80 9.59 2.94
CA ASP A 369 -0.49 9.86 2.37
C ASP A 369 -0.11 8.77 1.36
N THR A 370 0.38 9.18 0.18
CA THR A 370 0.84 8.21 -0.81
C THR A 370 2.31 7.85 -0.62
N MET A 371 3.10 8.65 0.11
CA MET A 371 4.54 8.47 0.33
C MET A 371 4.84 7.93 1.74
N GLU A 372 4.02 6.97 2.20
CA GLU A 372 4.13 6.40 3.54
C GLU A 372 5.48 5.72 3.83
N MET A 373 5.81 5.65 5.12
CA MET A 373 6.95 4.87 5.61
C MET A 373 6.80 3.40 5.22
N MET A 374 7.77 2.89 4.46
CA MET A 374 7.75 1.51 4.00
C MET A 374 7.98 0.51 5.14
N ARG A 375 7.51 -0.72 4.94
CA ARG A 375 7.81 -1.85 5.84
C ARG A 375 9.32 -2.07 5.89
N ALA A 376 9.86 -2.44 7.06
CA ALA A 376 11.31 -2.58 7.28
C ALA A 376 12.03 -3.47 6.25
N VAL A 377 11.38 -4.54 5.76
CA VAL A 377 11.97 -5.43 4.74
C VAL A 377 12.16 -4.72 3.39
N LEU A 378 11.31 -3.74 3.05
CA LEU A 378 11.39 -2.97 1.81
C LEU A 378 12.49 -1.89 1.83
N ASP A 379 13.24 -1.75 2.92
CA ASP A 379 14.24 -0.69 3.04
C ASP A 379 15.47 -0.89 2.13
N THR A 380 15.62 -2.07 1.52
CA THR A 380 16.76 -2.38 0.64
C THR A 380 16.53 -1.88 -0.80
N ASN A 381 17.24 -0.82 -1.20
CA ASN A 381 17.14 -0.25 -2.55
C ASN A 381 17.52 -1.24 -3.67
N PHE A 382 18.44 -2.18 -3.41
CA PHE A 382 18.86 -3.16 -4.42
C PHE A 382 17.71 -4.07 -4.86
N TRP A 383 17.00 -4.68 -3.90
CA TRP A 383 15.90 -5.60 -4.20
C TRP A 383 14.67 -4.90 -4.72
N LEU A 384 14.40 -3.69 -4.21
CA LEU A 384 13.34 -2.84 -4.73
C LEU A 384 13.59 -2.46 -6.20
N ALA A 385 14.82 -2.09 -6.56
CA ALA A 385 15.18 -1.73 -7.94
C ALA A 385 15.22 -2.91 -8.92
N THR A 386 15.47 -4.13 -8.43
CA THR A 386 15.67 -5.31 -9.28
C THR A 386 14.44 -6.22 -9.27
N HIS A 387 14.22 -6.97 -8.18
CA HIS A 387 13.13 -7.92 -8.05
C HIS A 387 11.76 -7.28 -8.30
N VAL A 388 11.43 -6.23 -7.53
CA VAL A 388 10.08 -5.63 -7.54
C VAL A 388 9.78 -4.99 -8.90
N VAL A 389 10.76 -4.33 -9.51
CA VAL A 389 10.62 -3.77 -10.86
C VAL A 389 10.41 -4.86 -11.90
N ILE A 390 11.24 -5.90 -11.91
CA ILE A 390 11.18 -6.98 -12.92
C ILE A 390 9.86 -7.75 -12.83
N ILE A 391 9.40 -8.12 -11.63
CA ILE A 391 8.13 -8.84 -11.47
C ILE A 391 6.94 -7.97 -11.89
N THR A 392 6.97 -6.66 -11.58
CA THR A 392 5.90 -5.74 -11.93
C THR A 392 5.84 -5.46 -13.44
N VAL A 393 6.97 -5.48 -14.14
CA VAL A 393 7.00 -5.48 -15.62
C VAL A 393 6.28 -6.73 -16.18
N GLY A 394 6.46 -7.90 -15.54
CA GLY A 394 5.72 -9.12 -15.87
C GLY A 394 4.20 -8.96 -15.67
N TYR A 395 3.77 -8.26 -14.62
CA TYR A 395 2.36 -7.97 -14.37
C TYR A 395 1.79 -7.06 -15.46
N ALA A 396 2.50 -5.98 -15.79
CA ALA A 396 2.12 -5.05 -16.85
C ALA A 396 1.95 -5.75 -18.20
N ALA A 397 2.87 -6.65 -18.54
CA ALA A 397 2.79 -7.45 -19.75
C ALA A 397 1.58 -8.41 -19.74
N THR A 398 1.34 -9.12 -18.63
CA THR A 398 0.20 -10.05 -18.54
C THR A 398 -1.12 -9.30 -18.67
N PHE A 399 -1.27 -8.14 -18.02
CA PHE A 399 -2.44 -7.29 -18.18
C PHE A 399 -2.61 -6.82 -19.63
N LEU A 400 -1.54 -6.33 -20.25
CA LEU A 400 -1.59 -5.86 -21.64
C LEU A 400 -2.06 -6.97 -22.60
N ALA A 401 -1.59 -8.20 -22.42
CA ALA A 401 -2.03 -9.36 -23.21
C ALA A 401 -3.54 -9.61 -23.06
N GLY A 402 -4.06 -9.58 -21.83
CA GLY A 402 -5.49 -9.74 -21.58
C GLY A 402 -6.34 -8.58 -22.10
N PHE A 403 -5.87 -7.32 -22.02
CA PHE A 403 -6.59 -6.19 -22.61
C PHE A 403 -6.62 -6.22 -24.14
N LEU A 404 -5.55 -6.69 -24.80
CA LEU A 404 -5.59 -6.97 -26.24
C LEU A 404 -6.58 -8.10 -26.58
N ALA A 405 -6.68 -9.11 -25.71
CA ALA A 405 -7.67 -10.17 -25.83
C ALA A 405 -9.12 -9.63 -25.69
N ILE A 406 -9.37 -8.67 -24.80
CA ILE A 406 -10.66 -7.97 -24.71
C ILE A 406 -10.99 -7.27 -26.03
N VAL A 407 -10.04 -6.54 -26.63
CA VAL A 407 -10.25 -5.88 -27.93
C VAL A 407 -10.58 -6.90 -29.03
N TYR A 408 -9.92 -8.05 -29.04
CA TYR A 408 -10.22 -9.15 -29.96
C TYR A 408 -11.68 -9.62 -29.82
N VAL A 409 -12.14 -9.87 -28.59
CA VAL A 409 -13.50 -10.35 -28.32
C VAL A 409 -14.53 -9.29 -28.66
N LEU A 410 -14.31 -8.04 -28.23
CA LEU A 410 -15.24 -6.94 -28.50
C LEU A 410 -15.46 -6.75 -30.01
N ARG A 411 -14.38 -6.72 -30.78
CA ARG A 411 -14.45 -6.54 -32.24
C ARG A 411 -15.05 -7.75 -32.96
N GLY A 412 -14.94 -8.94 -32.38
CA GLY A 412 -15.49 -10.14 -32.99
C GLY A 412 -16.98 -10.33 -32.71
N VAL A 413 -17.39 -10.12 -31.46
CA VAL A 413 -18.76 -10.35 -31.01
C VAL A 413 -19.68 -9.17 -31.37
N PHE A 414 -19.23 -7.94 -31.14
CA PHE A 414 -20.07 -6.74 -31.27
C PHE A 414 -19.84 -5.96 -32.57
N THR A 415 -18.93 -6.40 -33.45
CA THR A 415 -18.65 -5.70 -34.70
C THR A 415 -18.31 -6.68 -35.83
N SER A 416 -18.48 -6.27 -37.08
CA SER A 416 -17.99 -7.02 -38.25
C SER A 416 -16.53 -6.66 -38.61
N SER A 417 -15.89 -5.78 -37.84
CA SER A 417 -14.58 -5.20 -38.17
C SER A 417 -13.39 -6.12 -37.93
N LEU A 418 -13.58 -7.30 -37.34
CA LEU A 418 -12.50 -8.25 -37.07
C LEU A 418 -12.26 -9.17 -38.28
N GLU A 419 -11.43 -8.68 -39.20
CA GLU A 419 -10.95 -9.45 -40.36
C GLU A 419 -9.87 -10.46 -39.97
N SER A 420 -9.65 -11.48 -40.80
CA SER A 420 -8.68 -12.56 -40.54
C SER A 420 -7.26 -12.04 -40.27
N GLU A 421 -6.79 -11.05 -41.04
CA GLU A 421 -5.44 -10.50 -40.87
C GLU A 421 -5.30 -9.71 -39.57
N ILE A 422 -6.34 -8.96 -39.17
CA ILE A 422 -6.38 -8.24 -37.89
C ILE A 422 -6.42 -9.23 -36.72
N ALA A 423 -7.24 -10.29 -36.83
CA ALA A 423 -7.33 -11.34 -35.84
C ALA A 423 -5.98 -12.05 -35.62
N LYS A 424 -5.30 -12.44 -36.72
CA LYS A 424 -3.94 -13.01 -36.66
C LYS A 424 -2.93 -12.02 -36.09
N SER A 425 -3.03 -10.73 -36.42
CA SER A 425 -2.16 -9.70 -35.86
C SER A 425 -2.33 -9.57 -34.35
N LEU A 426 -3.57 -9.56 -33.86
CA LEU A 426 -3.88 -9.54 -32.43
C LEU A 426 -3.36 -10.78 -31.71
N ALA A 427 -3.59 -11.97 -32.28
CA ALA A 427 -3.07 -13.21 -31.72
C ALA A 427 -1.53 -13.22 -31.65
N ARG A 428 -0.85 -12.69 -32.68
CA ARG A 428 0.62 -12.53 -32.66
C ARG A 428 1.09 -11.55 -31.59
N MET A 429 0.41 -10.41 -31.42
CA MET A 429 0.71 -9.44 -30.36
C MET A 429 0.55 -10.06 -28.97
N VAL A 430 -0.59 -10.73 -28.73
CA VAL A 430 -0.86 -11.42 -27.46
C VAL A 430 0.21 -12.49 -27.19
N TYR A 431 0.54 -13.32 -28.18
CA TYR A 431 1.58 -14.34 -28.04
C TYR A 431 2.94 -13.75 -27.67
N GLY A 432 3.39 -12.71 -28.39
CA GLY A 432 4.66 -12.04 -28.11
C GLY A 432 4.72 -11.42 -26.72
N ILE A 433 3.63 -10.79 -26.27
CA ILE A 433 3.55 -10.23 -24.92
C ILE A 433 3.51 -11.32 -23.86
N VAL A 434 2.83 -12.45 -24.10
CA VAL A 434 2.85 -13.57 -23.14
C VAL A 434 4.27 -14.14 -23.02
N CYS A 435 5.04 -14.25 -24.10
CA CYS A 435 6.47 -14.62 -24.02
C CYS A 435 7.26 -13.65 -23.12
N PHE A 436 7.05 -12.36 -23.30
CA PHE A 436 7.68 -11.32 -22.48
C PHE A 436 7.21 -11.41 -21.02
N ALA A 437 5.92 -11.58 -20.79
CA ALA A 437 5.34 -11.75 -19.46
C ALA A 437 5.91 -12.96 -18.74
N THR A 438 6.04 -14.13 -19.40
CA THR A 438 6.66 -15.33 -18.84
C THR A 438 8.10 -15.09 -18.43
N LEU A 439 8.90 -14.41 -19.27
CA LEU A 439 10.31 -14.14 -18.97
C LEU A 439 10.45 -13.27 -17.71
N PHE A 440 9.76 -12.13 -17.69
CA PHE A 440 9.87 -11.18 -16.58
C PHE A 440 9.21 -11.69 -15.31
N SER A 441 8.08 -12.41 -15.40
CA SER A 441 7.48 -13.01 -14.21
C SER A 441 8.35 -14.13 -13.64
N PHE A 442 8.97 -14.97 -14.49
CA PHE A 442 9.86 -16.03 -14.02
C PHE A 442 11.11 -15.47 -13.35
N VAL A 443 11.82 -14.56 -14.02
CA VAL A 443 13.03 -13.92 -13.47
C VAL A 443 12.68 -13.15 -12.20
N GLY A 444 11.56 -12.42 -12.20
CA GLY A 444 11.05 -11.73 -11.02
C GLY A 444 10.82 -12.67 -9.85
N THR A 445 10.11 -13.78 -10.05
CA THR A 445 9.84 -14.77 -9.00
C THR A 445 11.11 -15.39 -8.43
N VAL A 446 12.10 -15.73 -9.29
CA VAL A 446 13.39 -16.27 -8.84
C VAL A 446 14.16 -15.24 -8.02
N LEU A 447 14.24 -13.99 -8.47
CA LEU A 447 14.87 -12.90 -7.71
C LEU A 447 14.16 -12.66 -6.36
N GLY A 448 12.85 -12.87 -6.32
CA GLY A 448 12.05 -12.77 -5.09
C GLY A 448 12.43 -13.85 -4.07
N GLY A 449 12.66 -15.08 -4.54
CA GLY A 449 13.15 -16.16 -3.67
C GLY A 449 14.55 -15.87 -3.11
N ILE A 450 15.45 -15.30 -3.91
CA ILE A 450 16.78 -14.89 -3.42
C ILE A 450 16.66 -13.78 -2.36
N TRP A 451 15.77 -12.81 -2.58
CA TRP A 451 15.51 -11.76 -1.61
C TRP A 451 14.90 -12.29 -0.30
N ALA A 452 13.97 -13.25 -0.40
CA ALA A 452 13.37 -13.92 0.75
C ALA A 452 14.42 -14.69 1.57
N ASP A 453 15.36 -15.36 0.90
CA ASP A 453 16.48 -16.06 1.55
C ASP A 453 17.35 -15.10 2.36
N GLN A 454 17.68 -13.95 1.79
CA GLN A 454 18.47 -12.93 2.48
C GLN A 454 17.71 -12.26 3.63
N SER A 455 16.39 -12.12 3.52
CA SER A 455 15.59 -11.38 4.50
C SER A 455 15.10 -12.27 5.66
N TRP A 456 14.79 -13.54 5.39
CA TRP A 456 14.16 -14.46 6.33
C TRP A 456 14.84 -15.84 6.44
N GLY A 457 15.96 -16.04 5.76
CA GLY A 457 16.73 -17.30 5.82
C GLY A 457 16.09 -18.48 5.09
N ARG A 458 15.14 -18.22 4.18
CA ARG A 458 14.55 -19.26 3.31
C ARG A 458 14.22 -18.73 1.91
N PHE A 459 14.59 -19.52 0.89
CA PHE A 459 14.29 -19.19 -0.51
C PHE A 459 12.79 -19.25 -0.86
N TRP A 460 12.03 -20.15 -0.24
CA TRP A 460 10.61 -20.35 -0.52
C TRP A 460 9.88 -20.92 0.71
N GLY A 461 8.61 -20.61 0.89
CA GLY A 461 7.81 -21.03 2.04
C GLY A 461 6.31 -21.11 1.78
N TRP A 462 5.87 -21.11 0.53
CA TRP A 462 4.47 -21.29 0.11
C TRP A 462 3.50 -20.27 0.71
N ASP A 463 3.96 -19.07 1.01
CA ASP A 463 3.07 -18.01 1.46
C ASP A 463 2.20 -17.46 0.31
N SER A 464 1.16 -16.71 0.66
CA SER A 464 0.17 -16.21 -0.29
C SER A 464 0.77 -15.39 -1.44
N LYS A 465 1.82 -14.61 -1.19
CA LYS A 465 2.48 -13.80 -2.23
C LYS A 465 3.37 -14.65 -3.13
N GLU A 466 4.15 -15.53 -2.54
CA GLU A 466 4.98 -16.50 -3.28
C GLU A 466 4.10 -17.35 -4.22
N ASN A 467 2.97 -17.86 -3.71
CA ASN A 467 1.99 -18.61 -4.51
C ASN A 467 1.36 -17.77 -5.61
N GLY A 468 1.04 -16.50 -5.33
CA GLY A 468 0.54 -15.56 -6.34
C GLY A 468 1.53 -15.38 -7.51
N ALA A 469 2.79 -15.12 -7.18
CA ALA A 469 3.86 -14.95 -8.18
C ALA A 469 4.07 -16.22 -9.01
N LEU A 470 4.08 -17.40 -8.35
CA LEU A 470 4.17 -18.69 -9.03
C LEU A 470 2.98 -18.92 -9.98
N MET A 471 1.77 -18.56 -9.57
CA MET A 471 0.56 -18.75 -10.36
C MET A 471 0.62 -17.98 -11.69
N ILE A 472 1.19 -16.76 -11.69
CA ILE A 472 1.40 -15.98 -12.93
C ILE A 472 2.40 -16.69 -13.85
N VAL A 473 3.54 -17.12 -13.32
CA VAL A 473 4.59 -17.82 -14.10
C VAL A 473 4.01 -19.08 -14.75
N VAL A 474 3.36 -19.92 -13.95
CA VAL A 474 2.77 -21.19 -14.41
C VAL A 474 1.68 -20.92 -15.43
N TRP A 475 0.81 -19.94 -15.20
CA TRP A 475 -0.26 -19.64 -16.14
C TRP A 475 0.27 -19.16 -17.50
N ASN A 476 1.22 -18.24 -17.50
CA ASN A 476 1.83 -17.77 -18.75
C ASN A 476 2.60 -18.91 -19.46
N ALA A 477 3.27 -19.80 -18.72
CA ALA A 477 3.90 -20.98 -19.29
C ALA A 477 2.87 -21.97 -19.89
N ILE A 478 1.72 -22.19 -19.23
CA ILE A 478 0.62 -23.02 -19.75
C ILE A 478 0.13 -22.46 -21.09
N ILE A 479 -0.07 -21.15 -21.20
CA ILE A 479 -0.50 -20.52 -22.46
C ILE A 479 0.48 -20.85 -23.59
N LEU A 480 1.78 -20.65 -23.35
CA LEU A 480 2.82 -20.89 -24.35
C LEU A 480 2.94 -22.37 -24.70
N HIS A 481 2.88 -23.26 -23.70
CA HIS A 481 2.96 -24.70 -23.90
C HIS A 481 1.76 -25.21 -24.71
N CYS A 482 0.54 -24.76 -24.38
CA CYS A 482 -0.67 -25.09 -25.13
C CYS A 482 -0.57 -24.63 -26.59
N ARG A 483 0.00 -23.44 -26.83
CA ARG A 483 0.17 -22.88 -28.17
C ARG A 483 1.22 -23.65 -28.97
N TRP A 484 2.36 -23.94 -28.36
CA TRP A 484 3.45 -24.67 -29.01
C TRP A 484 3.07 -26.12 -29.31
N GLY A 485 2.39 -26.80 -28.39
CA GLY A 485 1.87 -28.16 -28.59
C GLY A 485 0.71 -28.26 -29.58
N GLY A 486 0.23 -27.14 -30.13
CA GLY A 486 -0.87 -27.12 -31.11
C GLY A 486 -2.25 -27.39 -30.52
N PHE A 487 -2.37 -27.48 -29.19
CA PHE A 487 -3.62 -27.70 -28.47
C PHE A 487 -4.58 -26.52 -28.61
N ILE A 488 -4.04 -25.30 -28.62
CA ILE A 488 -4.84 -24.08 -28.81
C ILE A 488 -4.42 -23.32 -30.07
N ARG A 489 -5.43 -22.83 -30.79
CA ARG A 489 -5.27 -21.87 -31.88
C ARG A 489 -5.49 -20.45 -31.36
N ASP A 490 -5.63 -19.48 -32.26
CA ASP A 490 -5.66 -18.05 -31.91
C ASP A 490 -6.74 -17.73 -30.89
N ARG A 491 -7.94 -18.29 -31.04
CA ARG A 491 -9.05 -18.08 -30.11
C ARG A 491 -8.79 -18.66 -28.71
N GLY A 492 -8.15 -19.83 -28.62
CA GLY A 492 -7.79 -20.40 -27.32
C GLY A 492 -6.73 -19.56 -26.60
N LEU A 493 -5.77 -19.00 -27.35
CA LEU A 493 -4.80 -18.03 -26.82
C LEU A 493 -5.49 -16.79 -26.24
N ILE A 494 -6.49 -16.24 -26.93
CA ILE A 494 -7.29 -15.10 -26.43
C ILE A 494 -8.01 -15.44 -25.12
N VAL A 495 -8.67 -16.60 -25.05
CA VAL A 495 -9.38 -17.04 -23.83
C VAL A 495 -8.44 -17.17 -22.64
N LEU A 496 -7.28 -17.81 -22.82
CA LEU A 496 -6.35 -17.99 -21.71
C LEU A 496 -5.65 -16.69 -21.30
N ALA A 497 -5.42 -15.76 -22.23
CA ALA A 497 -4.90 -14.43 -21.93
C ALA A 497 -5.88 -13.60 -21.07
N LEU A 498 -7.20 -13.73 -21.32
CA LEU A 498 -8.22 -13.10 -20.45
C LEU A 498 -8.17 -13.65 -19.02
N PHE A 499 -7.99 -14.96 -18.86
CA PHE A 499 -7.84 -15.54 -17.53
C PHE A 499 -6.51 -15.12 -16.85
N GLY A 500 -5.47 -14.86 -17.65
CA GLY A 500 -4.21 -14.29 -17.16
C GLY A 500 -4.40 -12.97 -16.40
N ASN A 501 -5.36 -12.12 -16.80
CA ASN A 501 -5.74 -10.92 -16.06
C ASN A 501 -6.29 -11.24 -14.66
N VAL A 502 -7.12 -12.28 -14.54
CA VAL A 502 -7.71 -12.71 -13.26
C VAL A 502 -6.62 -13.20 -12.32
N ILE A 503 -5.72 -14.05 -12.84
CA ILE A 503 -4.57 -14.59 -12.11
C ILE A 503 -3.65 -13.47 -11.61
N THR A 504 -3.33 -12.51 -12.49
CA THR A 504 -2.45 -11.39 -12.13
C THR A 504 -3.12 -10.45 -11.14
N ALA A 505 -4.40 -10.13 -11.31
CA ALA A 505 -5.14 -9.29 -10.37
C ALA A 505 -5.28 -9.94 -8.98
N TRP A 506 -5.48 -11.26 -8.93
CA TRP A 506 -5.46 -12.01 -7.67
C TRP A 506 -4.10 -11.96 -7.00
N SER A 507 -3.02 -12.23 -7.73
CA SER A 507 -1.66 -12.18 -7.20
C SER A 507 -1.26 -10.77 -6.75
N TRP A 508 -1.79 -9.73 -7.37
CA TRP A 508 -1.39 -8.35 -7.07
C TRP A 508 -2.24 -7.74 -5.94
N PHE A 509 -3.56 -7.90 -5.99
CA PHE A 509 -4.48 -7.35 -4.97
C PHE A 509 -4.97 -8.41 -3.98
N GLY A 510 -5.44 -9.56 -4.48
CA GLY A 510 -6.11 -10.59 -3.67
C GLY A 510 -5.24 -11.17 -2.55
N VAL A 511 -3.96 -11.45 -2.82
CA VAL A 511 -3.04 -12.00 -1.80
C VAL A 511 -2.82 -11.05 -0.62
N ASN A 512 -2.90 -9.73 -0.84
CA ASN A 512 -2.76 -8.73 0.23
C ASN A 512 -4.01 -8.68 1.12
N MET A 513 -5.17 -9.13 0.62
CA MET A 513 -6.44 -9.16 1.37
C MET A 513 -6.58 -10.37 2.28
N LEU A 514 -5.79 -11.43 2.07
CA LEU A 514 -5.87 -12.63 2.90
C LEU A 514 -5.34 -12.41 4.31
N GLY A 515 -4.57 -11.34 4.56
CA GLY A 515 -4.07 -11.00 5.89
C GLY A 515 -3.06 -11.97 6.49
N ILE A 516 -2.74 -13.05 5.78
CA ILE A 516 -1.93 -14.17 6.25
C ILE A 516 -0.59 -14.17 5.49
N GLY A 517 0.50 -14.30 6.24
CA GLY A 517 1.87 -14.38 5.74
C GLY A 517 2.74 -13.18 6.10
N LEU A 518 4.07 -13.38 6.11
CA LEU A 518 5.09 -12.37 6.46
C LEU A 518 5.12 -11.15 5.52
N HIS A 519 4.33 -11.21 4.45
CA HIS A 519 4.25 -10.23 3.39
C HIS A 519 2.96 -9.41 3.36
N SER A 520 2.00 -9.60 4.28
CA SER A 520 0.75 -8.83 4.24
C SER A 520 1.00 -7.36 4.57
N TYR A 521 1.13 -6.52 3.52
CA TYR A 521 1.61 -5.13 3.64
C TYR A 521 0.53 -4.06 3.46
N GLY A 522 -0.63 -4.40 2.90
CA GLY A 522 -1.76 -3.49 2.73
C GLY A 522 -3.09 -4.23 2.81
N PHE A 523 -3.76 -4.12 3.95
CA PHE A 523 -5.12 -4.64 4.12
C PHE A 523 -6.09 -3.71 3.39
N MET A 524 -6.92 -4.26 2.50
CA MET A 524 -7.96 -3.51 1.79
C MET A 524 -9.25 -4.32 1.77
N ASP A 525 -10.01 -4.28 2.87
CA ASP A 525 -11.30 -4.98 2.96
C ASP A 525 -12.29 -4.50 1.89
N GLU A 526 -12.23 -3.22 1.50
CA GLU A 526 -13.12 -2.63 0.49
C GLU A 526 -12.84 -3.07 -0.95
N ALA A 527 -11.59 -3.43 -1.29
CA ALA A 527 -11.22 -3.72 -2.66
C ALA A 527 -11.59 -5.15 -3.12
N PHE A 528 -11.99 -6.04 -2.20
CA PHE A 528 -12.39 -7.42 -2.53
C PHE A 528 -13.64 -7.46 -3.41
N GLY A 529 -14.58 -6.53 -3.20
CA GLY A 529 -15.76 -6.36 -4.06
C GLY A 529 -15.38 -6.04 -5.50
N THR A 530 -14.49 -5.06 -5.69
CA THR A 530 -14.00 -4.64 -7.00
C THR A 530 -13.24 -5.75 -7.73
N LEU A 531 -12.39 -6.49 -7.00
CA LEU A 531 -11.65 -7.63 -7.57
C LEU A 531 -12.58 -8.75 -8.05
N LYS A 532 -13.63 -9.08 -7.28
CA LYS A 532 -14.66 -10.03 -7.70
C LYS A 532 -15.38 -9.58 -8.96
N TRP A 533 -15.81 -8.32 -9.04
CA TRP A 533 -16.47 -7.79 -10.23
C TRP A 533 -15.55 -7.78 -11.45
N PHE A 534 -14.28 -7.44 -11.27
CA PHE A 534 -13.28 -7.53 -12.32
C PHE A 534 -13.14 -8.97 -12.83
N ALA A 535 -13.02 -9.96 -11.93
CA ALA A 535 -12.92 -11.37 -12.31
C ALA A 535 -14.17 -11.86 -13.05
N LEU A 536 -15.37 -11.52 -12.56
CA LEU A 536 -16.63 -11.83 -13.24
C LEU A 536 -16.70 -11.22 -14.64
N LEU A 537 -16.25 -9.98 -14.81
CA LEU A 537 -16.19 -9.33 -16.11
C LEU A 537 -15.23 -10.06 -17.07
N GLN A 538 -14.05 -10.47 -16.60
CA GLN A 538 -13.13 -11.27 -17.42
C GLN A 538 -13.75 -12.62 -17.81
N MET A 539 -14.47 -13.28 -16.89
CA MET A 539 -15.18 -14.54 -17.18
C MET A 539 -16.27 -14.36 -18.24
N LEU A 540 -17.02 -13.25 -18.20
CA LEU A 540 -18.01 -12.93 -19.25
C LEU A 540 -17.33 -12.77 -20.62
N PHE A 541 -16.18 -12.11 -20.68
CA PHE A 541 -15.39 -12.03 -21.91
C PHE A 541 -14.89 -13.40 -22.37
N MET A 542 -14.49 -14.30 -21.47
CA MET A 542 -14.11 -15.67 -21.81
C MET A 542 -15.28 -16.47 -22.38
N ILE A 543 -16.46 -16.36 -21.80
CA ILE A 543 -17.68 -17.02 -22.29
C ILE A 543 -18.03 -16.51 -23.69
N ALA A 544 -17.97 -15.19 -23.90
CA ALA A 544 -18.16 -14.57 -25.20
C ALA A 544 -17.09 -15.04 -26.21
N ALA A 545 -15.83 -15.11 -25.77
CA ALA A 545 -14.69 -15.57 -26.55
C ALA A 545 -14.84 -17.04 -26.99
N ALA A 546 -15.50 -17.87 -26.18
CA ALA A 546 -15.71 -19.30 -26.44
C ALA A 546 -16.92 -19.59 -27.35
N GLN A 547 -17.81 -18.62 -27.58
CA GLN A 547 -19.01 -18.82 -28.41
C GLN A 547 -18.64 -19.26 -29.83
N PRO A 548 -19.39 -20.17 -30.47
CA PRO A 548 -19.13 -20.55 -31.86
C PRO A 548 -19.10 -19.34 -32.83
N LEU A 549 -18.26 -19.39 -33.87
CA LEU A 549 -18.04 -18.24 -34.78
C LEU A 549 -19.31 -17.72 -35.46
N HIS A 550 -20.32 -18.57 -35.70
CA HIS A 550 -21.59 -18.10 -36.28
C HIS A 550 -22.37 -17.14 -35.37
N ASN A 551 -22.09 -17.13 -34.06
CA ASN A 551 -22.66 -16.17 -33.11
C ASN A 551 -21.89 -14.84 -33.11
N TRP A 552 -20.73 -14.78 -33.77
CA TRP A 552 -19.92 -13.57 -33.87
C TRP A 552 -20.38 -12.77 -35.09
N LEU A 553 -20.53 -11.46 -34.94
CA LEU A 553 -20.83 -10.58 -36.07
C LEU A 553 -19.72 -10.62 -37.13
N SER A 554 -18.47 -10.83 -36.72
CA SER A 554 -17.33 -11.03 -37.64
C SER A 554 -17.17 -12.48 -38.13
N GLY A 555 -18.05 -13.40 -37.72
CA GLY A 555 -17.91 -14.84 -37.94
C GLY A 555 -17.72 -15.25 -39.39
N LYS A 556 -18.38 -14.56 -40.32
CA LYS A 556 -18.29 -14.81 -41.78
C LYS A 556 -16.89 -14.59 -42.33
N HIS A 557 -16.11 -13.67 -41.74
CA HIS A 557 -14.73 -13.38 -42.14
C HIS A 557 -13.70 -14.32 -41.51
N LEU A 558 -14.10 -15.05 -40.46
CA LEU A 558 -13.24 -15.92 -39.66
C LEU A 558 -13.48 -17.42 -39.93
N ALA A 559 -14.60 -17.77 -40.57
CA ALA A 559 -14.99 -19.14 -40.83
C ALA A 559 -14.16 -19.79 -41.95
N LYS A 560 -12.97 -20.30 -41.59
CA LYS A 560 -12.30 -21.37 -42.35
C LYS A 560 -11.79 -22.54 -41.49
N GLU A 561 -11.91 -22.47 -40.16
CA GLU A 561 -11.54 -23.57 -39.26
C GLU A 561 -12.45 -23.59 -38.02
N HIS A 562 -13.45 -24.49 -37.94
CA HIS A 562 -14.07 -24.79 -36.64
C HIS A 562 -14.81 -26.13 -36.58
N ASN A 563 -14.60 -26.88 -35.48
CA ASN A 563 -15.37 -28.06 -35.10
C ASN A 563 -16.26 -27.73 -33.89
N ARG A 564 -17.58 -27.78 -34.09
CA ARG A 564 -18.61 -27.10 -33.25
C ARG A 564 -19.01 -27.85 -31.98
N ALA A 565 -18.71 -29.15 -31.89
CA ALA A 565 -19.16 -30.02 -30.80
C ALA A 565 -18.28 -29.92 -29.54
N ILE A 566 -16.96 -29.83 -29.71
CA ILE A 566 -16.00 -29.81 -28.59
C ILE A 566 -16.11 -28.50 -27.79
N SER A 567 -16.29 -27.37 -28.47
CA SER A 567 -16.44 -26.06 -27.81
C SER A 567 -17.69 -25.96 -26.92
N VAL A 568 -18.77 -26.64 -27.31
CA VAL A 568 -20.04 -26.62 -26.55
C VAL A 568 -19.94 -27.51 -25.31
N ILE A 569 -19.32 -28.68 -25.44
CA ILE A 569 -19.12 -29.61 -24.31
C ILE A 569 -18.15 -29.00 -23.28
N VAL A 570 -17.06 -28.39 -23.74
CA VAL A 570 -16.09 -27.70 -22.85
C VAL A 570 -16.74 -26.51 -22.14
N ALA A 571 -17.54 -25.71 -22.84
CA ALA A 571 -18.24 -24.56 -22.24
C ALA A 571 -19.28 -25.01 -21.19
N ILE A 572 -20.03 -26.09 -21.45
CA ILE A 572 -21.02 -26.64 -20.51
C ILE A 572 -20.33 -27.20 -19.26
N MET A 573 -19.25 -27.97 -19.43
CA MET A 573 -18.52 -28.56 -18.30
C MET A 573 -17.84 -27.51 -17.43
N MET A 574 -17.25 -26.48 -18.04
CA MET A 574 -16.69 -25.35 -17.30
C MET A 574 -17.78 -24.56 -16.57
N ALA A 575 -18.90 -24.27 -17.22
CA ALA A 575 -20.02 -23.56 -16.59
C ALA A 575 -20.58 -24.33 -15.39
N ILE A 576 -20.76 -25.65 -15.50
CA ILE A 576 -21.23 -26.50 -14.40
C ILE A 576 -20.17 -26.55 -13.28
N GLY A 577 -18.89 -26.69 -13.61
CA GLY A 577 -17.81 -26.70 -12.62
C GLY A 577 -17.69 -25.39 -11.82
N PHE A 578 -17.85 -24.24 -12.48
CA PHE A 578 -17.84 -22.93 -11.84
C PHE A 578 -19.08 -22.69 -10.97
N VAL A 579 -20.27 -23.14 -11.41
CA VAL A 579 -21.49 -23.04 -10.59
C VAL A 579 -21.37 -23.92 -9.35
N LEU A 580 -20.87 -25.14 -9.46
CA LEU A 580 -20.70 -26.04 -8.31
C LEU A 580 -19.65 -25.51 -7.31
N HIS A 581 -18.57 -24.89 -7.79
CA HIS A 581 -17.56 -24.27 -6.92
C HIS A 581 -18.06 -22.96 -6.29
N GLY A 582 -18.80 -22.14 -7.03
CA GLY A 582 -19.38 -20.89 -6.53
C GLY A 582 -20.50 -21.10 -5.50
N VAL A 583 -21.35 -22.12 -5.69
CA VAL A 583 -22.45 -22.45 -4.77
C VAL A 583 -21.94 -23.13 -3.49
N SER A 584 -20.76 -23.76 -3.51
CA SER A 584 -20.14 -24.37 -2.32
C SER A 584 -19.32 -23.38 -1.47
N LEU A 585 -19.00 -22.20 -1.99
CA LEU A 585 -18.22 -21.17 -1.29
C LEU A 585 -18.85 -20.70 0.05
N PRO A 586 -20.18 -20.46 0.14
CA PRO A 586 -20.82 -20.10 1.40
C PRO A 586 -20.77 -21.21 2.46
N ALA A 587 -20.79 -22.48 2.04
CA ALA A 587 -20.71 -23.65 2.93
C ALA A 587 -19.29 -23.95 3.43
N ILE A 588 -18.26 -23.37 2.78
CA ILE A 588 -16.85 -23.46 3.20
C ILE A 588 -16.47 -22.28 4.11
N ILE A 589 -17.12 -21.13 3.92
CA ILE A 589 -16.88 -19.89 4.69
C ILE A 589 -17.77 -19.80 5.94
N GLY A 590 -18.96 -20.44 5.92
CA GLY A 590 -19.79 -20.63 7.11
C GLY A 590 -19.23 -21.76 7.99
N THR A 591 -19.27 -21.57 9.31
CA THR A 591 -18.65 -22.43 10.34
C THR A 591 -19.18 -23.87 10.46
N GLU A 592 -19.89 -24.38 9.47
CA GLU A 592 -20.26 -25.79 9.38
C GLU A 592 -19.42 -26.49 8.31
N HIS A 593 -18.35 -27.16 8.74
CA HIS A 593 -17.56 -28.06 7.89
C HIS A 593 -18.39 -29.31 7.51
N GLY A 594 -19.34 -29.15 6.59
CA GLY A 594 -20.04 -30.26 5.96
C GLY A 594 -19.17 -30.92 4.89
N SER A 595 -18.96 -32.24 4.98
CA SER A 595 -18.21 -33.03 3.99
C SER A 595 -18.74 -32.83 2.56
N LEU A 596 -20.03 -32.55 2.41
CA LEU A 596 -20.70 -32.32 1.13
C LEU A 596 -20.20 -31.05 0.40
N GLY A 597 -19.96 -29.95 1.10
CA GLY A 597 -19.50 -28.69 0.49
C GLY A 597 -18.07 -28.79 -0.07
N SER A 598 -17.22 -29.51 0.65
CA SER A 598 -15.85 -29.82 0.22
C SER A 598 -15.83 -30.75 -0.99
N ILE A 599 -16.71 -31.77 -1.00
CA ILE A 599 -16.87 -32.70 -2.13
C ILE A 599 -17.38 -31.97 -3.38
N LEU A 600 -18.37 -31.08 -3.24
CA LEU A 600 -18.93 -30.31 -4.36
C LEU A 600 -17.92 -29.31 -4.93
N SER A 601 -17.09 -28.70 -4.08
CA SER A 601 -15.99 -27.83 -4.49
C SER A 601 -14.90 -28.58 -5.26
N LEU A 602 -14.48 -29.75 -4.77
CA LEU A 602 -13.53 -30.64 -5.46
C LEU A 602 -14.11 -31.19 -6.78
N LEU A 603 -15.40 -31.52 -6.82
CA LEU A 603 -16.10 -31.92 -8.04
C LEU A 603 -16.16 -30.77 -9.05
N GLY A 604 -16.37 -29.54 -8.58
CA GLY A 604 -16.33 -28.33 -9.41
C GLY A 604 -14.95 -28.09 -10.02
N ILE A 605 -13.89 -28.18 -9.22
CA ILE A 605 -12.50 -28.11 -9.67
C ILE A 605 -12.20 -29.24 -10.67
N PHE A 606 -12.62 -30.46 -10.38
CA PHE A 606 -12.45 -31.61 -11.26
C PHE A 606 -13.16 -31.44 -12.60
N LEU A 607 -14.38 -30.88 -12.63
CA LEU A 607 -15.11 -30.62 -13.87
C LEU A 607 -14.50 -29.50 -14.71
N VAL A 608 -13.92 -28.48 -14.07
CA VAL A 608 -13.11 -27.46 -14.76
C VAL A 608 -11.85 -28.08 -15.36
N ILE A 609 -11.14 -28.91 -14.59
CA ILE A 609 -9.96 -29.64 -15.06
C ILE A 609 -10.33 -30.63 -16.17
N ALA A 610 -11.44 -31.35 -16.05
CA ALA A 610 -11.91 -32.30 -17.06
C ALA A 610 -12.38 -31.59 -18.34
N GLY A 611 -13.04 -30.43 -18.22
CA GLY A 611 -13.37 -29.57 -19.36
C GLY A 611 -12.12 -29.04 -20.06
N LEU A 612 -11.08 -28.68 -19.30
CA LEU A 612 -9.76 -28.37 -19.83
C LEU A 612 -9.16 -29.59 -20.53
N LEU A 613 -9.09 -30.75 -19.89
CA LEU A 613 -8.59 -32.03 -20.45
C LEU A 613 -9.31 -32.46 -21.73
N LEU A 614 -10.64 -32.29 -21.80
CA LEU A 614 -11.42 -32.58 -23.01
C LEU A 614 -11.18 -31.57 -24.13
N SER A 615 -10.83 -30.32 -23.79
CA SER A 615 -10.37 -29.35 -24.79
C SER A 615 -8.99 -29.70 -25.38
N PHE A 616 -8.26 -30.64 -24.77
CA PHE A 616 -6.96 -31.15 -25.23
C PHE A 616 -7.05 -32.43 -26.08
N ILE A 617 -8.23 -33.04 -26.27
CA ILE A 617 -8.39 -34.21 -27.15
C ILE A 617 -8.36 -33.76 -28.63
N PRO A 618 -7.43 -34.27 -29.46
CA PRO A 618 -7.40 -33.95 -30.89
C PRO A 618 -8.72 -34.34 -31.55
N ALA A 619 -9.24 -33.49 -32.45
CA ALA A 619 -10.47 -33.75 -33.23
C ALA A 619 -10.46 -35.09 -33.99
N ASN A 620 -9.27 -35.65 -34.19
CA ASN A 620 -8.99 -36.92 -34.85
C ASN A 620 -9.52 -38.13 -34.05
N PHE A 621 -9.73 -37.99 -32.73
CA PHE A 621 -10.20 -39.07 -31.85
C PHE A 621 -11.73 -39.21 -31.80
N THR A 622 -12.49 -38.22 -32.29
CA THR A 622 -13.97 -38.21 -32.24
C THR A 622 -14.64 -38.53 -33.59
N GLY A 623 -13.94 -39.21 -34.50
CA GLY A 623 -14.58 -39.92 -35.61
C GLY A 623 -15.28 -39.08 -36.69
N THR A 624 -14.84 -37.85 -36.95
CA THR A 624 -15.26 -37.11 -38.15
C THR A 624 -14.06 -36.81 -39.04
N THR A 625 -13.76 -37.76 -39.92
CA THR A 625 -12.81 -37.64 -41.01
C THR A 625 -13.28 -36.56 -41.99
N VAL A 626 -12.49 -35.51 -42.18
CA VAL A 626 -12.45 -34.83 -43.48
C VAL A 626 -11.18 -35.32 -44.17
N LYS A 627 -11.38 -36.19 -45.17
CA LYS A 627 -10.34 -36.61 -46.11
C LYS A 627 -9.62 -35.35 -46.62
N LYS A 628 -8.30 -35.30 -46.44
CA LYS A 628 -7.44 -34.51 -47.34
C LYS A 628 -7.64 -35.07 -48.74
N ALA A 629 -8.30 -34.29 -49.61
CA ALA A 629 -8.15 -34.47 -51.05
C ALA A 629 -6.86 -33.74 -51.49
N ALA A 630 -6.19 -34.38 -52.46
CA ALA A 630 -4.83 -34.16 -52.96
C ALA A 630 -4.35 -32.70 -53.05
#